data_AF-A0A9X8DQP0-F1
#
_entry.id   AF-A0A9X8DQP0-F1
#
_cell.length_a   1.000
_cell.length_b   1.000
_cell.length_c   1.000
_cell.angle_alpha   90.00
_cell.angle_beta   90.00
_cell.angle_gamma   90.00
#
_symmetry.space_group_name_H-M   'P 1'
#
loop_
_entity.id
_entity.type
_entity.pdbx_description
1 polymer ?
#
loop_
_entity_poly.entity_id
_entity_poly.type
_entity_poly.pdbx_seq_one_letter_code
_entity_poly.pdbx_strand_id
1 'polypeptide(L)'
;SWIKPSDAEPPPLLVYKWCQGINNLHNVWACDAGECVVMLETKLEKVAEKMDLTLLNRLLRLVLDHNMADYMTAKNNIVLAYKDMMHTNSYGLIRGLQFGSFIYQYYGLVLDLLLLGLTRASEIAGPPHFPNEYLTFKDTETETHHPIRMYTRYIDRLYVVYKFDAADSRELIQRYLTEHPDPNNENIVGYNNKKCWPRDARMRLMKHDVNLGRATFWDMQNRLPRSITTLDWDHSFVSVYSKDNPNLLFNMCGFEVRVLPRVRALEDEFAHKDGVWNLQNDLTKERTAQAYLRVDEDAIKTFENRVRSILMSSGSTTFTKVANKWNAALIGLMTYYRESVVQTQELLDLLVKCENKIQTRIKIGLNSKMPSRFPPVVFYTPKELGGLGMLSMGHVLIPQSDMRYTKQTEGGITHFRSGMSHEEDQLIPNLFRYLQPWESEFIDSQRVWAEYALKRQEASVQNRRLTLEDLEDSWDRGIPRINTLFQKDRHTLAYDKGWRVRTDFKKYQVLRQNPFWWTHTRHDGKLWNLNNYRTDMIQALGGVEGILEHTLFKGTYFPTWEGLFWEK
;
A
#
# COMPACT_ATOMS: atom_id res chain seq x y z
N SER A 1 8.50 16.44 -6.72
CA SER A 1 7.19 15.90 -6.28
C SER A 1 7.02 14.40 -6.57
N TRP A 2 7.61 13.85 -7.64
CA TRP A 2 7.41 12.44 -8.08
C TRP A 2 8.18 11.36 -7.30
N ILE A 3 9.18 11.72 -6.48
CA ILE A 3 9.95 10.75 -5.69
C ILE A 3 9.16 10.38 -4.44
N LYS A 4 8.91 9.08 -4.26
CA LYS A 4 8.16 8.50 -3.16
C LYS A 4 8.99 7.39 -2.46
N PRO A 5 8.74 7.10 -1.17
CA PRO A 5 7.75 7.73 -0.29
C PRO A 5 8.13 9.16 0.12
N SER A 6 7.17 10.08 0.05
CA SER A 6 7.27 11.41 0.67
C SER A 6 6.60 11.41 2.04
N ASP A 7 7.03 12.30 2.94
CA ASP A 7 6.47 12.37 4.29
C ASP A 7 4.99 12.84 4.31
N ALA A 8 4.54 13.54 3.27
CA ALA A 8 3.21 14.13 3.19
C ALA A 8 2.05 13.14 3.10
N GLU A 9 2.29 11.90 2.65
CA GLU A 9 1.21 10.96 2.38
C GLU A 9 1.60 9.51 2.67
N PRO A 10 0.71 8.73 3.32
CA PRO A 10 0.89 7.30 3.44
C PRO A 10 0.69 6.60 2.08
N PRO A 11 1.25 5.41 1.88
CA PRO A 11 1.17 4.71 0.59
C PRO A 11 -0.25 4.51 0.04
N PRO A 12 -1.29 4.19 0.85
CA PRO A 12 -2.66 4.09 0.32
C PRO A 12 -3.20 5.41 -0.25
N LEU A 13 -2.86 6.55 0.36
CA LEU A 13 -3.21 7.87 -0.17
C LEU A 13 -2.45 8.17 -1.47
N LEU A 14 -1.20 7.72 -1.59
CA LEU A 14 -0.44 7.81 -2.84
C LEU A 14 -1.12 7.03 -3.96
N VAL A 15 -1.61 5.81 -3.70
CA VAL A 15 -2.36 5.01 -4.69
C VAL A 15 -3.66 5.73 -5.07
N TYR A 16 -4.40 6.26 -4.10
CA TYR A 16 -5.63 7.02 -4.37
C TYR A 16 -5.37 8.26 -5.23
N LYS A 17 -4.34 9.06 -4.91
CA LYS A 17 -3.93 10.21 -5.73
C LYS A 17 -3.47 9.80 -7.12
N TRP A 18 -2.82 8.65 -7.26
CA TRP A 18 -2.45 8.12 -8.57
C TRP A 18 -3.69 7.76 -9.41
N CYS A 19 -4.68 7.09 -8.83
CA CYS A 19 -5.97 6.81 -9.48
C CYS A 19 -6.69 8.10 -9.89
N GLN A 20 -6.78 9.06 -8.96
CA GLN A 20 -7.43 10.35 -9.18
C GLN A 20 -6.69 11.17 -10.25
N GLY A 21 -5.35 11.17 -10.21
CA GLY A 21 -4.51 11.83 -11.20
C GLY A 21 -4.72 11.27 -12.60
N ILE A 22 -4.76 9.94 -12.76
CA ILE A 22 -5.09 9.31 -14.05
C ILE A 22 -6.45 9.79 -14.54
N ASN A 23 -7.47 9.77 -13.68
CA ASN A 23 -8.83 10.16 -14.04
C ASN A 23 -8.98 11.64 -14.42
N ASN A 24 -8.11 12.51 -13.89
CA ASN A 24 -8.13 13.95 -14.13
C ASN A 24 -7.27 14.41 -15.31
N LEU A 25 -6.53 13.50 -15.96
CA LEU A 25 -5.80 13.82 -17.20
C LEU A 25 -6.75 14.21 -18.33
N HIS A 26 -6.28 15.09 -19.21
CA HIS A 26 -7.08 15.63 -20.31
C HIS A 26 -7.51 14.55 -21.31
N ASN A 27 -8.83 14.34 -21.43
CA ASN A 27 -9.46 13.36 -22.32
C ASN A 27 -8.85 11.95 -22.24
N VAL A 28 -8.43 11.52 -21.04
CA VAL A 28 -7.68 10.26 -20.86
C VAL A 28 -8.45 9.01 -21.29
N TRP A 29 -9.77 9.01 -21.16
CA TRP A 29 -10.63 7.85 -21.47
C TRP A 29 -11.13 7.81 -22.92
N ALA A 30 -10.84 8.84 -23.71
CA ALA A 30 -11.23 8.89 -25.11
C ALA A 30 -10.38 7.91 -25.95
N CYS A 31 -11.05 7.15 -26.82
CA CYS A 31 -10.42 6.17 -27.72
C CYS A 31 -10.87 6.31 -29.18
N ASP A 32 -11.72 7.30 -29.49
CA ASP A 32 -12.42 7.39 -30.78
C ASP A 32 -11.47 7.66 -31.95
N ALA A 33 -10.40 8.42 -31.69
CA ALA A 33 -9.35 8.73 -32.67
C ALA A 33 -8.24 7.65 -32.74
N GLY A 34 -8.39 6.54 -32.03
CA GLY A 34 -7.34 5.50 -31.91
C GLY A 34 -6.24 5.84 -30.91
N GLU A 35 -6.52 6.72 -29.94
CA GLU A 35 -5.66 7.02 -28.80
C GLU A 35 -5.50 5.77 -27.91
N CYS A 36 -4.32 5.62 -27.30
CA CYS A 36 -4.03 4.54 -26.37
C CYS A 36 -3.36 5.09 -25.10
N VAL A 37 -3.78 4.59 -23.94
CA VAL A 37 -3.14 4.90 -22.66
C VAL A 37 -2.34 3.68 -22.20
N VAL A 38 -1.06 3.88 -21.91
CA VAL A 38 -0.17 2.80 -21.49
C VAL A 38 0.31 3.07 -20.08
N MET A 39 0.08 2.11 -19.18
CA MET A 39 0.58 2.13 -17.81
C MET A 39 1.74 1.15 -17.69
N LEU A 40 2.94 1.68 -17.48
CA LEU A 40 4.17 0.93 -17.26
C LEU A 40 4.48 0.88 -15.77
N GLU A 41 4.52 -0.35 -15.24
CA GLU A 41 5.08 -0.68 -13.94
C GLU A 41 6.36 -1.48 -14.13
N THR A 42 7.46 -1.01 -13.57
CA THR A 42 8.74 -1.72 -13.64
C THR A 42 9.59 -1.46 -12.40
N LYS A 43 10.71 -2.16 -12.28
CA LYS A 43 11.64 -2.07 -11.17
C LYS A 43 13.03 -1.80 -11.70
N LEU A 44 13.71 -0.83 -11.09
CA LEU A 44 15.12 -0.55 -11.36
C LEU A 44 15.97 -1.64 -10.71
N GLU A 45 16.57 -2.50 -11.52
CA GLU A 45 17.29 -3.65 -11.00
C GLU A 45 18.69 -3.28 -10.52
N LYS A 46 19.05 -3.87 -9.37
CA LYS A 46 20.40 -3.83 -8.78
C LYS A 46 20.96 -2.42 -8.59
N VAL A 47 20.11 -1.40 -8.39
CA VAL A 47 20.57 0.00 -8.23
C VAL A 47 21.58 0.12 -7.09
N ALA A 48 21.27 -0.39 -5.90
CA ALA A 48 22.19 -0.31 -4.76
C ALA A 48 23.48 -1.10 -5.02
N GLU A 49 23.40 -2.25 -5.69
CA GLU A 49 24.55 -3.11 -5.97
C GLU A 49 25.46 -2.52 -7.06
N LYS A 50 24.90 -1.75 -7.99
CA LYS A 50 25.60 -1.15 -9.14
C LYS A 50 26.06 0.30 -8.94
N MET A 51 25.94 0.85 -7.73
CA MET A 51 26.43 2.20 -7.43
C MET A 51 27.96 2.23 -7.37
N ASP A 52 28.58 2.88 -8.35
CA ASP A 52 30.00 3.21 -8.31
C ASP A 52 30.27 4.33 -7.29
N LEU A 53 31.13 4.05 -6.32
CA LEU A 53 31.49 4.99 -5.25
C LEU A 53 32.24 6.21 -5.77
N THR A 54 32.99 6.09 -6.87
CA THR A 54 33.75 7.21 -7.45
C THR A 54 32.81 8.22 -8.12
N LEU A 55 31.87 7.74 -8.92
CA LEU A 55 30.80 8.55 -9.50
C LEU A 55 29.91 9.13 -8.41
N LEU A 56 29.54 8.33 -7.41
CA LEU A 56 28.72 8.77 -6.29
C LEU A 56 29.37 9.95 -5.55
N ASN A 57 30.69 9.92 -5.31
CA ASN A 57 31.39 11.04 -4.68
C ASN A 57 31.25 12.34 -5.48
N ARG A 58 31.43 12.26 -6.80
CA ARG A 58 31.29 13.43 -7.69
C ARG A 58 29.86 13.98 -7.67
N LEU A 59 28.86 13.11 -7.69
CA LEU A 59 27.46 13.51 -7.61
C LEU A 59 27.13 14.14 -6.25
N LEU A 60 27.57 13.54 -5.14
CA LEU A 60 27.32 14.09 -3.80
C LEU A 60 27.95 15.47 -3.59
N ARG A 61 29.13 15.73 -4.17
CA ARG A 61 29.78 17.05 -4.12
C ARG A 61 28.99 18.16 -4.82
N LEU A 62 28.00 17.82 -5.68
CA LEU A 62 27.12 18.82 -6.31
C LEU A 62 26.05 19.35 -5.34
N VAL A 63 25.71 18.57 -4.30
CA VAL A 63 24.58 18.86 -3.41
C VAL A 63 24.97 19.03 -1.94
N LEU A 64 26.14 18.54 -1.54
CA LEU A 64 26.66 18.59 -0.18
C LEU A 64 28.07 19.20 -0.16
N ASP A 65 28.49 19.64 1.03
CA ASP A 65 29.89 20.01 1.25
C ASP A 65 30.83 18.83 0.93
N HIS A 66 32.00 19.16 0.39
CA HIS A 66 33.01 18.19 0.00
C HIS A 66 33.41 17.22 1.13
N ASN A 67 33.52 17.69 2.38
CA ASN A 67 33.86 16.82 3.50
C ASN A 67 32.75 15.81 3.81
N MET A 68 31.49 16.23 3.69
CA MET A 68 30.34 15.34 3.87
C MET A 68 30.26 14.31 2.75
N ALA A 69 30.48 14.73 1.50
CA ALA A 69 30.51 13.82 0.35
C ALA A 69 31.61 12.77 0.50
N ASP A 70 32.82 13.17 0.90
CA ASP A 70 33.95 12.26 1.13
C ASP A 70 33.67 11.29 2.28
N TYR A 71 33.09 11.77 3.38
CA TYR A 71 32.66 10.91 4.47
C TYR A 71 31.62 9.87 4.02
N MET A 72 30.57 10.30 3.31
CA MET A 72 29.49 9.42 2.86
C MET A 72 29.97 8.37 1.86
N THR A 73 30.87 8.73 0.95
CA THR A 73 31.50 7.77 0.02
C THR A 73 32.41 6.80 0.77
N ALA A 74 33.35 7.30 1.58
CA ALA A 74 34.30 6.47 2.30
C ALA A 74 33.61 5.49 3.26
N LYS A 75 32.48 5.89 3.86
CA LYS A 75 31.73 5.04 4.78
C LYS A 75 31.05 3.84 4.11
N ASN A 76 30.86 3.86 2.80
CA ASN A 76 30.42 2.69 2.04
C ASN A 76 31.58 1.72 1.75
N ASN A 77 32.82 2.20 1.78
CA ASN A 77 34.02 1.40 1.58
C ASN A 77 34.53 0.83 2.90
N ILE A 78 33.83 -0.17 3.44
CA ILE A 78 34.18 -0.85 4.70
C ILE A 78 34.33 -2.36 4.49
N VAL A 79 35.03 -3.02 5.42
CA VAL A 79 35.11 -4.47 5.48
C VAL A 79 33.80 -5.03 6.03
N LEU A 80 33.11 -5.84 5.23
CA LEU A 80 31.94 -6.60 5.63
C LEU A 80 32.41 -7.96 6.17
N ALA A 81 31.96 -8.29 7.38
CA ALA A 81 32.31 -9.53 8.06
C ALA A 81 31.05 -10.37 8.35
N TYR A 82 31.11 -11.67 8.05
CA TYR A 82 30.12 -12.64 8.48
C TYR A 82 30.83 -13.93 8.90
N LYS A 83 30.81 -14.23 10.21
CA LYS A 83 31.64 -15.29 10.81
C LYS A 83 33.10 -15.11 10.40
N ASP A 84 33.70 -16.08 9.72
CA ASP A 84 35.11 -16.04 9.30
C ASP A 84 35.32 -15.38 7.92
N MET A 85 34.24 -15.06 7.20
CA MET A 85 34.32 -14.44 5.87
C MET A 85 34.43 -12.93 6.00
N MET A 86 35.46 -12.35 5.39
CA MET A 86 35.68 -10.91 5.32
C MET A 86 35.95 -10.48 3.87
N HIS A 87 35.33 -9.39 3.44
CA HIS A 87 35.66 -8.74 2.17
C HIS A 87 35.44 -7.23 2.27
N THR A 88 36.22 -6.44 1.53
CA THR A 88 36.05 -4.99 1.47
C THR A 88 34.99 -4.62 0.42
N ASN A 89 34.00 -3.82 0.80
CA ASN A 89 32.95 -3.35 -0.11
C ASN A 89 33.46 -2.17 -0.97
N SER A 90 34.14 -2.47 -2.07
CA SER A 90 34.65 -1.44 -2.99
C SER A 90 33.63 -0.95 -4.01
N TYR A 91 32.48 -1.61 -4.14
CA TYR A 91 31.45 -1.30 -5.14
C TYR A 91 30.05 -1.55 -4.55
N GLY A 92 29.11 -0.64 -4.83
CA GLY A 92 27.75 -0.71 -4.31
C GLY A 92 27.55 -0.01 -2.97
N LEU A 93 26.28 0.28 -2.69
CA LEU A 93 25.79 1.00 -1.52
C LEU A 93 25.47 0.04 -0.37
N ILE A 94 25.94 0.38 0.83
CA ILE A 94 25.53 -0.30 2.06
C ILE A 94 24.21 0.30 2.56
N ARG A 95 23.12 -0.41 2.31
CA ARG A 95 21.75 0.00 2.67
C ARG A 95 21.52 0.16 4.19
N GLY A 96 22.34 -0.49 5.02
CA GLY A 96 22.26 -0.43 6.48
C GLY A 96 22.76 0.89 7.11
N LEU A 97 23.36 1.79 6.33
CA LEU A 97 23.79 3.09 6.84
C LEU A 97 22.58 4.01 7.10
N GLN A 98 22.67 4.89 8.11
CA GLN A 98 21.55 5.78 8.47
C GLN A 98 21.18 6.76 7.35
N PHE A 99 22.17 7.25 6.61
CA PHE A 99 22.00 8.11 5.43
C PHE A 99 21.86 7.31 4.11
N GLY A 100 21.80 5.98 4.17
CA GLY A 100 21.70 5.14 2.98
C GLY A 100 20.43 5.43 2.17
N SER A 101 19.33 5.80 2.85
CA SER A 101 18.10 6.23 2.18
C SER A 101 18.27 7.52 1.37
N PHE A 102 19.04 8.49 1.88
CA PHE A 102 19.31 9.74 1.15
C PHE A 102 20.10 9.48 -0.13
N ILE A 103 21.20 8.72 -0.04
CA ILE A 103 22.01 8.37 -1.21
C ILE A 103 21.16 7.63 -2.24
N TYR A 104 20.36 6.66 -1.79
CA TYR A 104 19.52 5.87 -2.68
C TYR A 104 18.50 6.74 -3.44
N GLN A 105 17.83 7.64 -2.74
CA GLN A 105 16.82 8.51 -3.34
C GLN A 105 17.43 9.56 -4.27
N TYR A 106 18.58 10.11 -3.90
CA TYR A 106 19.31 11.08 -4.73
C TYR A 106 19.88 10.42 -5.99
N TYR A 107 20.46 9.22 -5.89
CA TYR A 107 20.90 8.47 -7.06
C TYR A 107 19.71 8.09 -7.96
N GLY A 108 18.59 7.70 -7.35
CA GLY A 108 17.33 7.48 -8.06
C GLY A 108 16.88 8.72 -8.84
N LEU A 109 17.02 9.93 -8.28
CA LEU A 109 16.71 11.17 -9.01
C LEU A 109 17.55 11.31 -10.28
N VAL A 110 18.84 10.95 -10.24
CA VAL A 110 19.70 10.97 -11.43
C VAL A 110 19.18 9.99 -12.50
N LEU A 111 18.71 8.80 -12.09
CA LEU A 111 18.08 7.85 -13.00
C LEU A 111 16.76 8.38 -13.56
N ASP A 112 15.95 9.04 -12.74
CA ASP A 112 14.68 9.65 -13.18
C ASP A 112 14.93 10.68 -14.29
N LEU A 113 16.00 11.48 -14.19
CA LEU A 113 16.39 12.44 -15.22
C LEU A 113 16.82 11.78 -16.53
N LEU A 114 17.49 10.62 -16.47
CA LEU A 114 17.83 9.84 -17.68
C LEU A 114 16.57 9.27 -18.35
N LEU A 115 15.59 8.84 -17.56
CA LEU A 115 14.35 8.24 -18.04
C LEU A 115 13.40 9.30 -18.63
N LEU A 116 13.22 10.42 -17.95
CA LEU A 116 12.33 11.50 -18.38
C LEU A 116 12.94 12.41 -19.44
N GLY A 117 14.25 12.65 -19.38
CA GLY A 117 14.89 13.78 -20.05
C GLY A 117 14.65 15.09 -19.30
N LEU A 118 15.55 16.07 -19.51
CA LEU A 118 15.54 17.33 -18.76
C LEU A 118 14.29 18.19 -19.04
N THR A 119 13.80 18.18 -20.28
CA THR A 119 12.61 18.95 -20.69
C THR A 119 11.36 18.43 -19.99
N ARG A 120 11.07 17.13 -20.07
CA ARG A 120 9.88 16.58 -19.42
C ARG A 120 9.99 16.61 -17.89
N ALA A 121 11.18 16.42 -17.34
CA ALA A 121 11.40 16.53 -15.90
C ALA A 121 11.13 17.94 -15.37
N SER A 122 11.52 19.00 -16.10
CA SER A 122 11.26 20.39 -15.70
C SER A 122 9.78 20.76 -15.82
N GLU A 123 9.08 20.28 -16.85
CA GLU A 123 7.62 20.45 -17.00
C GLU A 123 6.85 19.80 -15.84
N ILE A 124 7.21 18.57 -15.45
CA ILE A 124 6.58 17.87 -14.31
C ILE A 124 6.92 18.57 -12.99
N ALA A 125 8.17 19.02 -12.80
CA ALA A 125 8.59 19.69 -11.57
C ALA A 125 7.98 21.09 -11.41
N GLY A 126 7.68 21.76 -12.52
CA GLY A 126 7.32 23.17 -12.53
C GLY A 126 8.54 24.09 -12.33
N PRO A 127 8.34 25.41 -12.44
CA PRO A 127 9.40 26.40 -12.25
C PRO A 127 9.94 26.39 -10.81
N PRO A 128 11.24 26.63 -10.56
CA PRO A 128 11.82 26.56 -9.21
C PRO A 128 11.18 27.50 -8.18
N HIS A 129 10.66 28.64 -8.63
CA HIS A 129 9.98 29.61 -7.75
C HIS A 129 8.57 29.18 -7.34
N PHE A 130 7.92 28.35 -8.17
CA PHE A 130 6.57 27.85 -7.93
C PHE A 130 6.49 26.40 -8.42
N PRO A 131 7.07 25.45 -7.65
CA PRO A 131 7.11 24.05 -8.06
C PRO A 131 5.71 23.47 -8.08
N ASN A 132 5.45 22.59 -9.04
CA ASN A 132 4.17 21.91 -9.17
C ASN A 132 3.96 20.92 -8.01
N GLU A 133 2.71 20.77 -7.62
CA GLU A 133 2.30 19.70 -6.72
C GLU A 133 2.40 18.32 -7.41
N TYR A 134 2.12 17.26 -6.67
CA TYR A 134 2.18 15.92 -7.21
C TYR A 134 1.03 15.69 -8.20
N LEU A 135 1.38 15.25 -9.42
CA LEU A 135 0.44 14.95 -10.53
C LEU A 135 -0.34 16.17 -11.07
N THR A 136 0.19 17.36 -10.89
CA THR A 136 -0.37 18.60 -11.45
C THR A 136 0.60 19.21 -12.44
N PHE A 137 0.08 19.75 -13.55
CA PHE A 137 0.83 20.60 -14.47
C PHE A 137 0.37 22.05 -14.32
N LYS A 138 1.12 22.97 -14.91
CA LYS A 138 0.76 24.39 -14.92
C LYS A 138 -0.47 24.66 -15.79
N ASP A 139 -0.60 23.92 -16.89
CA ASP A 139 -1.57 24.13 -17.95
C ASP A 139 -1.74 22.85 -18.78
N THR A 140 -2.85 22.77 -19.52
CA THR A 140 -3.19 21.60 -20.33
C THR A 140 -2.26 21.41 -21.53
N GLU A 141 -1.67 22.49 -22.06
CA GLU A 141 -0.75 22.39 -23.20
C GLU A 141 0.57 21.73 -22.77
N THR A 142 1.13 22.11 -21.62
CA THR A 142 2.31 21.40 -21.07
C THR A 142 1.99 19.95 -20.69
N GLU A 143 0.77 19.65 -20.24
CA GLU A 143 0.35 18.27 -20.02
C GLU A 143 0.35 17.46 -21.33
N THR A 144 -0.19 18.02 -22.42
CA THR A 144 -0.40 17.34 -23.70
C THR A 144 0.80 17.30 -24.64
N HIS A 145 1.77 18.18 -24.43
CA HIS A 145 2.96 18.30 -25.27
C HIS A 145 3.81 17.02 -25.40
N HIS A 146 3.78 16.11 -24.41
CA HIS A 146 4.62 14.90 -24.41
C HIS A 146 3.81 13.64 -24.06
N PRO A 147 4.13 12.45 -24.61
CA PRO A 147 3.38 11.22 -24.34
C PRO A 147 3.36 10.81 -22.86
N ILE A 148 4.48 10.93 -22.14
CA ILE A 148 4.55 10.66 -20.68
C ILE A 148 3.70 11.69 -19.93
N ARG A 149 2.56 11.30 -19.37
CA ARG A 149 1.64 12.18 -18.62
C ARG A 149 1.87 12.16 -17.13
N MET A 150 2.17 11.00 -16.57
CA MET A 150 2.42 10.86 -15.13
C MET A 150 3.65 10.01 -14.90
N TYR A 151 4.41 10.37 -13.86
CA TYR A 151 5.62 9.67 -13.47
C TYR A 151 5.72 9.61 -11.95
N THR A 152 6.08 8.45 -11.42
CA THR A 152 6.36 8.29 -9.98
C THR A 152 7.39 7.19 -9.78
N ARG A 153 8.33 7.45 -8.87
CA ARG A 153 9.26 6.42 -8.41
C ARG A 153 9.05 6.17 -6.93
N TYR A 154 8.68 4.96 -6.56
CA TYR A 154 8.62 4.49 -5.19
C TYR A 154 9.88 3.67 -4.86
N ILE A 155 10.89 4.31 -4.29
CA ILE A 155 12.21 3.72 -4.02
C ILE A 155 12.84 3.19 -5.32
N ASP A 156 12.67 1.90 -5.61
CA ASP A 156 13.19 1.17 -6.77
C ASP A 156 12.11 0.87 -7.82
N ARG A 157 10.83 1.02 -7.47
CA ARG A 157 9.70 0.80 -8.38
C ARG A 157 9.34 2.06 -9.14
N LEU A 158 9.03 1.90 -10.42
CA LEU A 158 8.77 2.98 -11.36
C LEU A 158 7.38 2.79 -11.97
N TYR A 159 6.64 3.90 -12.01
CA TYR A 159 5.28 4.00 -12.51
C TYR A 159 5.19 5.13 -13.53
N VAL A 160 4.78 4.81 -14.74
CA VAL A 160 4.68 5.78 -15.84
C VAL A 160 3.36 5.60 -16.58
N VAL A 161 2.63 6.69 -16.76
CA VAL A 161 1.43 6.72 -17.61
C VAL A 161 1.80 7.46 -18.88
N TYR A 162 1.56 6.81 -20.02
CA TYR A 162 1.66 7.40 -21.34
C TYR A 162 0.28 7.59 -21.92
N LYS A 163 0.08 8.67 -22.66
CA LYS A 163 -1.02 8.83 -23.59
C LYS A 163 -0.43 9.02 -24.98
N PHE A 164 -0.66 8.06 -25.86
CA PHE A 164 -0.19 8.07 -27.24
C PHE A 164 -1.36 8.37 -28.18
N ASP A 165 -1.06 9.19 -29.18
CA ASP A 165 -1.95 9.35 -30.33
C ASP A 165 -1.79 8.17 -31.30
N ALA A 166 -2.71 8.06 -32.26
CA ALA A 166 -2.69 6.98 -33.25
C ALA A 166 -1.44 7.01 -34.16
N ALA A 167 -0.83 8.19 -34.37
CA ALA A 167 0.42 8.32 -35.12
C ALA A 167 1.61 7.84 -34.30
N ASP A 168 1.79 8.38 -33.09
CA ASP A 168 2.90 8.07 -32.19
C ASP A 168 2.97 6.59 -31.84
N SER A 169 1.83 5.98 -31.53
CA SER A 169 1.73 4.55 -31.23
C SER A 169 2.18 3.68 -32.41
N ARG A 170 1.80 4.04 -33.65
CA ARG A 170 2.24 3.31 -34.86
C ARG A 170 3.72 3.48 -35.11
N GLU A 171 4.24 4.69 -34.98
CA GLU A 171 5.67 4.97 -35.19
C GLU A 171 6.54 4.20 -34.18
N LEU A 172 6.15 4.23 -32.90
CA LEU A 172 6.87 3.53 -31.83
C LEU A 172 6.88 2.01 -32.06
N ILE A 173 5.73 1.43 -32.42
CA ILE A 173 5.63 0.01 -32.76
C ILE A 173 6.50 -0.32 -33.98
N GLN A 174 6.49 0.52 -35.02
CA GLN A 174 7.26 0.30 -36.24
C GLN A 174 8.77 0.30 -35.95
N ARG A 175 9.25 1.26 -35.16
CA ARG A 175 10.64 1.31 -34.70
C ARG A 175 11.02 0.05 -33.92
N TYR A 176 10.18 -0.36 -32.95
CA TYR A 176 10.42 -1.58 -32.19
C TYR A 176 10.50 -2.83 -33.08
N LEU A 177 9.54 -3.01 -34.00
CA LEU A 177 9.51 -4.17 -34.90
C LEU A 177 10.61 -4.16 -35.96
N THR A 178 11.20 -3.00 -36.25
CA THR A 178 12.37 -2.88 -37.15
C THR A 178 13.61 -3.48 -36.48
N GLU A 179 13.80 -3.24 -35.18
CA GLU A 179 14.90 -3.83 -34.42
C GLU A 179 14.62 -5.27 -33.96
N HIS A 180 13.36 -5.57 -33.64
CA HIS A 180 12.91 -6.86 -33.12
C HIS A 180 11.78 -7.41 -34.01
N PRO A 181 12.13 -7.96 -35.20
CA PRO A 181 11.13 -8.47 -36.13
C PRO A 181 10.40 -9.69 -35.53
N ASP A 182 9.06 -9.66 -35.56
CA ASP A 182 8.19 -10.75 -35.12
C ASP A 182 7.32 -11.27 -36.28
N PRO A 183 7.87 -12.13 -37.15
CA PRO A 183 7.13 -12.67 -38.30
C PRO A 183 6.05 -13.69 -37.88
N ASN A 184 6.18 -14.32 -36.72
CA ASN A 184 5.32 -15.42 -36.26
C ASN A 184 4.21 -14.97 -35.29
N ASN A 185 4.14 -13.69 -34.92
CA ASN A 185 3.26 -13.15 -33.89
C ASN A 185 3.52 -13.75 -32.49
N GLU A 186 4.78 -14.07 -32.19
CA GLU A 186 5.21 -14.65 -30.92
C GLU A 186 5.27 -13.62 -29.78
N ASN A 187 5.17 -12.31 -30.07
CA ASN A 187 5.16 -11.26 -29.04
C ASN A 187 4.04 -11.44 -27.99
N ILE A 188 2.96 -12.13 -28.34
CA ILE A 188 1.85 -12.45 -27.42
C ILE A 188 2.31 -13.48 -26.38
N VAL A 189 3.22 -14.38 -26.76
CA VAL A 189 3.80 -15.38 -25.87
C VAL A 189 4.76 -14.66 -24.90
N GLY A 190 4.66 -14.98 -23.61
CA GLY A 190 5.49 -14.35 -22.58
C GLY A 190 5.09 -12.91 -22.23
N TYR A 191 3.89 -12.45 -22.62
CA TYR A 191 3.34 -11.19 -22.10
C TYR A 191 2.75 -11.42 -20.70
N ASN A 192 3.31 -10.75 -19.70
CA ASN A 192 2.87 -10.87 -18.31
C ASN A 192 1.45 -10.31 -18.16
N ASN A 193 0.56 -11.03 -17.48
CA ASN A 193 -0.81 -10.59 -17.24
C ASN A 193 -1.25 -10.94 -15.81
N LYS A 194 -2.09 -10.09 -15.22
CA LYS A 194 -2.50 -10.17 -13.82
C LYS A 194 -3.56 -11.24 -13.62
N LYS A 195 -3.14 -12.41 -13.13
CA LYS A 195 -4.01 -13.58 -12.95
C LYS A 195 -4.96 -13.49 -11.75
N CYS A 196 -4.80 -12.47 -10.90
CA CYS A 196 -5.69 -12.17 -9.79
C CYS A 196 -7.09 -11.73 -10.26
N TRP A 197 -7.20 -11.03 -11.40
CA TRP A 197 -8.48 -10.59 -11.96
C TRP A 197 -9.19 -11.71 -12.74
N PRO A 198 -10.52 -11.70 -12.91
CA PRO A 198 -11.23 -12.60 -13.84
C PRO A 198 -10.80 -12.40 -15.29
N ARG A 199 -11.02 -13.37 -16.18
CA ARG A 199 -10.53 -13.28 -17.58
C ARG A 199 -11.05 -12.04 -18.32
N ASP A 200 -12.31 -11.66 -18.11
CA ASP A 200 -12.92 -10.51 -18.78
C ASP A 200 -12.45 -9.16 -18.22
N ALA A 201 -11.92 -9.18 -17.01
CA ALA A 201 -11.36 -8.03 -16.31
C ALA A 201 -9.87 -7.79 -16.60
N ARG A 202 -9.18 -8.79 -17.17
CA ARG A 202 -7.76 -8.71 -17.52
C ARG A 202 -7.56 -7.92 -18.81
N MET A 203 -6.32 -7.49 -19.04
CA MET A 203 -5.90 -6.99 -20.35
C MET A 203 -6.04 -8.13 -21.38
N ARG A 204 -6.79 -7.85 -22.45
CA ARG A 204 -6.92 -8.68 -23.64
C ARG A 204 -5.67 -8.53 -24.50
N LEU A 205 -5.15 -9.65 -25.00
CA LEU A 205 -3.89 -9.69 -25.73
C LEU A 205 -4.13 -9.50 -27.23
N MET A 206 -4.40 -8.26 -27.63
CA MET A 206 -4.48 -7.87 -29.06
C MET A 206 -3.08 -7.60 -29.61
N LYS A 207 -2.83 -7.95 -30.88
CA LYS A 207 -1.51 -7.76 -31.51
C LYS A 207 -1.00 -6.33 -31.42
N HIS A 208 -1.86 -5.33 -31.67
CA HIS A 208 -1.51 -3.92 -31.57
C HIS A 208 -1.09 -3.54 -30.15
N ASP A 209 -1.92 -3.85 -29.15
CA ASP A 209 -1.70 -3.48 -27.76
C ASP A 209 -0.47 -4.19 -27.15
N VAL A 210 -0.27 -5.47 -27.47
CA VAL A 210 0.92 -6.23 -27.04
C VAL A 210 2.19 -5.63 -27.62
N ASN A 211 2.19 -5.31 -28.91
CA ASN A 211 3.34 -4.66 -29.55
C ASN A 211 3.59 -3.27 -28.97
N LEU A 212 2.54 -2.48 -28.71
CA LEU A 212 2.65 -1.17 -28.08
C LEU A 212 3.26 -1.27 -26.67
N GLY A 213 2.80 -2.24 -25.88
CA GLY A 213 3.31 -2.48 -24.52
C GLY A 213 4.79 -2.86 -24.52
N ARG A 214 5.21 -3.76 -25.42
CA ARG A 214 6.61 -4.14 -25.59
C ARG A 214 7.47 -2.99 -26.12
N ALA A 215 6.98 -2.25 -27.11
CA ALA A 215 7.68 -1.11 -27.68
C ALA A 215 7.89 0.01 -26.66
N THR A 216 6.88 0.29 -25.82
CA THR A 216 6.97 1.28 -24.73
C THR A 216 8.01 0.85 -23.68
N PHE A 217 8.02 -0.43 -23.31
CA PHE A 217 9.03 -0.96 -22.40
C PHE A 217 10.44 -0.90 -22.99
N TRP A 218 10.59 -1.30 -24.26
CA TRP A 218 11.86 -1.27 -24.97
C TRP A 218 12.43 0.15 -25.08
N ASP A 219 11.60 1.14 -25.43
CA ASP A 219 12.02 2.54 -25.46
C ASP A 219 12.51 3.01 -24.09
N MET A 220 11.77 2.71 -23.03
CA MET A 220 12.15 3.09 -21.66
C MET A 220 13.41 2.36 -21.19
N GLN A 221 13.59 1.09 -21.56
CA GLN A 221 14.78 0.30 -21.24
C GLN A 221 16.04 0.87 -21.89
N ASN A 222 15.95 1.33 -23.14
CA ASN A 222 17.09 1.87 -23.89
C ASN A 222 17.59 3.23 -23.39
N ARG A 223 16.78 3.96 -22.61
CA ARG A 223 17.20 5.21 -21.96
C ARG A 223 18.21 4.97 -20.83
N LEU A 224 18.36 3.73 -20.35
CA LEU A 224 19.23 3.39 -19.24
C LEU A 224 20.50 2.64 -19.68
N PRO A 225 21.70 3.15 -19.32
CA PRO A 225 22.93 2.39 -19.46
C PRO A 225 22.92 1.16 -18.53
N ARG A 226 23.11 -0.03 -19.11
CA ARG A 226 23.13 -1.32 -18.37
C ARG A 226 24.19 -1.40 -17.25
N SER A 227 25.24 -0.57 -17.34
CA SER A 227 26.29 -0.45 -16.31
C SER A 227 25.76 0.15 -15.01
N ILE A 228 24.77 1.04 -15.09
CA ILE A 228 24.19 1.72 -13.93
C ILE A 228 23.03 0.89 -13.36
N THR A 229 22.07 0.52 -14.19
CA THR A 229 20.89 -0.28 -13.82
C THR A 229 20.27 -0.86 -15.08
N THR A 230 19.28 -1.72 -14.94
CA THR A 230 18.51 -2.30 -16.06
C THR A 230 17.05 -2.42 -15.65
N LEU A 231 16.18 -2.49 -16.66
CA LEU A 231 14.78 -2.88 -16.51
C LEU A 231 14.65 -4.29 -17.08
N ASP A 232 14.06 -5.20 -16.31
CA ASP A 232 13.85 -6.58 -16.72
C ASP A 232 12.35 -6.82 -16.97
N TRP A 233 12.00 -7.38 -18.12
CA TRP A 233 10.60 -7.60 -18.52
C TRP A 233 9.86 -8.53 -17.54
N ASP A 234 10.53 -9.56 -17.02
CA ASP A 234 9.95 -10.55 -16.13
C ASP A 234 9.46 -9.96 -14.80
N HIS A 235 10.06 -8.86 -14.34
CA HIS A 235 9.66 -8.12 -13.14
C HIS A 235 8.84 -6.87 -13.46
N SER A 236 8.38 -6.74 -14.70
CA SER A 236 7.63 -5.59 -15.20
C SER A 236 6.24 -6.01 -15.68
N PHE A 237 5.34 -5.04 -15.67
CA PHE A 237 3.99 -5.20 -16.21
C PHE A 237 3.59 -3.94 -16.97
N VAL A 238 3.04 -4.14 -18.16
CA VAL A 238 2.53 -3.04 -18.99
C VAL A 238 1.06 -3.31 -19.29
N SER A 239 0.19 -2.37 -18.93
CA SER A 239 -1.24 -2.41 -19.26
C SER A 239 -1.52 -1.38 -20.35
N VAL A 240 -2.24 -1.78 -21.39
CA VAL A 240 -2.71 -0.87 -22.44
C VAL A 240 -4.23 -0.75 -22.36
N TYR A 241 -4.71 0.48 -22.18
CA TYR A 241 -6.10 0.85 -22.37
C TYR A 241 -6.27 1.36 -23.81
N SER A 242 -7.20 0.75 -24.54
CA SER A 242 -7.40 0.96 -25.98
C SER A 242 -8.88 0.81 -26.33
N LYS A 243 -9.22 0.87 -27.63
CA LYS A 243 -10.56 0.50 -28.09
C LYS A 243 -10.95 -0.93 -27.73
N ASP A 244 -9.99 -1.86 -27.68
CA ASP A 244 -10.25 -3.28 -27.42
C ASP A 244 -10.17 -3.62 -25.93
N ASN A 245 -9.39 -2.86 -25.17
CA ASN A 245 -9.13 -3.02 -23.75
C ASN A 245 -9.84 -1.94 -22.91
N PRO A 246 -10.93 -2.26 -22.20
CA PRO A 246 -11.70 -1.27 -21.41
C PRO A 246 -11.10 -0.97 -20.03
N ASN A 247 -10.16 -1.78 -19.55
CA ASN A 247 -9.60 -1.68 -18.21
C ASN A 247 -8.14 -1.20 -18.26
N LEU A 248 -7.75 -0.35 -17.32
CA LEU A 248 -6.35 -0.01 -17.05
C LEU A 248 -5.91 -0.68 -15.74
N LEU A 249 -4.87 -1.51 -15.80
CA LEU A 249 -4.40 -2.33 -14.68
C LEU A 249 -3.02 -1.87 -14.21
N PHE A 250 -2.78 -1.89 -12.89
CA PHE A 250 -1.45 -1.68 -12.31
C PHE A 250 -1.38 -2.20 -10.86
N ASN A 251 -0.17 -2.39 -10.33
CA ASN A 251 0.05 -2.65 -8.91
C ASN A 251 0.91 -1.56 -8.28
N MET A 252 0.39 -0.90 -7.25
CA MET A 252 1.13 0.14 -6.55
C MET A 252 1.11 -0.09 -5.05
N CYS A 253 2.28 -0.10 -4.42
CA CYS A 253 2.44 -0.27 -2.97
C CYS A 253 1.75 -1.54 -2.40
N GLY A 254 1.62 -2.60 -3.20
CA GLY A 254 0.96 -3.87 -2.84
C GLY A 254 -0.56 -3.86 -3.00
N PHE A 255 -1.13 -2.82 -3.61
CA PHE A 255 -2.52 -2.78 -4.07
C PHE A 255 -2.54 -3.11 -5.56
N GLU A 256 -3.30 -4.14 -5.92
CA GLU A 256 -3.67 -4.44 -7.30
C GLU A 256 -4.91 -3.61 -7.66
N VAL A 257 -4.76 -2.72 -8.65
CA VAL A 257 -5.81 -1.76 -9.03
C VAL A 257 -6.24 -2.01 -10.46
N ARG A 258 -7.56 -2.00 -10.66
CA ARG A 258 -8.21 -1.95 -11.97
C ARG A 258 -9.06 -0.70 -12.06
N VAL A 259 -8.75 0.19 -13.00
CA VAL A 259 -9.57 1.36 -13.30
C VAL A 259 -10.45 1.07 -14.51
N LEU A 260 -11.76 1.26 -14.34
CA LEU A 260 -12.78 1.13 -15.37
C LEU A 260 -13.51 2.47 -15.53
N PRO A 261 -13.40 3.15 -16.68
CA PRO A 261 -14.17 4.36 -16.95
C PRO A 261 -15.65 4.04 -17.19
N ARG A 262 -16.53 4.92 -16.70
CA ARG A 262 -17.99 4.79 -16.82
C ARG A 262 -18.45 4.69 -18.27
N VAL A 263 -17.77 5.37 -19.19
CA VAL A 263 -18.08 5.37 -20.64
C VAL A 263 -17.94 3.97 -21.27
N ARG A 264 -17.17 3.07 -20.64
CA ARG A 264 -16.92 1.71 -21.12
C ARG A 264 -17.60 0.63 -20.28
N ALA A 265 -18.23 1.01 -19.17
CA ALA A 265 -18.94 0.08 -18.29
C ALA A 265 -20.30 -0.30 -18.89
N LEU A 266 -20.71 -1.55 -18.69
CA LEU A 266 -22.08 -1.99 -18.99
C LEU A 266 -23.04 -1.39 -17.93
N GLU A 267 -24.31 -1.15 -18.29
CA GLU A 267 -25.26 -0.37 -17.45
C GLU A 267 -25.39 -0.88 -15.99
N ASP A 268 -25.22 -2.19 -15.75
CA ASP A 268 -25.29 -2.82 -14.41
C ASP A 268 -23.95 -2.87 -13.63
N GLU A 269 -22.81 -2.52 -14.23
CA GLU A 269 -21.49 -2.68 -13.59
C GLU A 269 -21.10 -1.54 -12.65
N PHE A 270 -21.76 -0.39 -12.72
CA PHE A 270 -21.41 0.81 -11.96
C PHE A 270 -22.05 0.90 -10.55
N ALA A 271 -22.68 -0.18 -10.07
CA ALA A 271 -23.29 -0.21 -8.75
C ALA A 271 -22.27 0.02 -7.63
N HIS A 272 -22.67 0.74 -6.58
CA HIS A 272 -21.81 1.02 -5.42
C HIS A 272 -21.54 -0.29 -4.66
N LYS A 273 -20.30 -0.78 -4.72
CA LYS A 273 -19.83 -1.97 -3.99
C LYS A 273 -18.79 -1.57 -2.95
N ASP A 274 -18.80 -2.26 -1.82
CA ASP A 274 -17.74 -2.10 -0.81
C ASP A 274 -16.38 -2.48 -1.42
N GLY A 275 -15.40 -1.61 -1.23
CA GLY A 275 -14.03 -1.80 -1.74
C GLY A 275 -13.75 -1.31 -3.16
N VAL A 276 -14.68 -0.55 -3.74
CA VAL A 276 -14.47 0.17 -5.01
C VAL A 276 -14.37 1.65 -4.72
N TRP A 277 -13.31 2.31 -5.21
CA TRP A 277 -13.20 3.76 -5.17
C TRP A 277 -13.96 4.39 -6.33
N ASN A 278 -14.82 5.35 -6.02
CA ASN A 278 -15.50 6.15 -7.03
C ASN A 278 -14.67 7.40 -7.34
N LEU A 279 -14.04 7.42 -8.50
CA LEU A 279 -13.18 8.53 -8.91
C LEU A 279 -14.04 9.63 -9.52
N GLN A 280 -13.95 10.80 -8.90
CA GLN A 280 -14.66 12.00 -9.32
C GLN A 280 -13.75 12.83 -10.22
N ASN A 281 -14.24 13.43 -11.29
CA ASN A 281 -13.45 14.40 -12.03
C ASN A 281 -13.42 15.74 -11.28
N ASP A 282 -12.23 16.34 -11.14
CA ASP A 282 -12.08 17.55 -10.34
C ASP A 282 -12.81 18.77 -10.94
N LEU A 283 -12.96 18.84 -12.27
CA LEU A 283 -13.60 19.95 -12.97
C LEU A 283 -15.12 19.79 -13.02
N THR A 284 -15.61 18.63 -13.50
CA THR A 284 -17.05 18.42 -13.68
C THR A 284 -17.75 17.97 -12.41
N LYS A 285 -17.00 17.51 -11.40
CA LYS A 285 -17.52 16.89 -10.17
C LYS A 285 -18.37 15.63 -10.44
N GLU A 286 -18.32 15.07 -11.64
CA GLU A 286 -19.00 13.83 -11.98
C GLU A 286 -18.13 12.61 -11.66
N ARG A 287 -18.77 11.48 -11.35
CA ARG A 287 -18.08 10.19 -11.21
C ARG A 287 -17.81 9.61 -12.59
N THR A 288 -16.55 9.67 -13.03
CA THR A 288 -16.14 9.30 -14.39
C THR A 288 -15.51 7.91 -14.46
N ALA A 289 -14.98 7.38 -13.35
CA ALA A 289 -14.36 6.06 -13.31
C ALA A 289 -14.51 5.38 -11.94
N GLN A 290 -14.36 4.07 -11.92
CA GLN A 290 -14.29 3.25 -10.71
C GLN A 290 -12.95 2.53 -10.64
N ALA A 291 -12.34 2.50 -9.46
CA ALA A 291 -11.12 1.75 -9.18
C ALA A 291 -11.43 0.58 -8.24
N TYR A 292 -11.30 -0.64 -8.76
CA TYR A 292 -11.42 -1.88 -7.99
C TYR A 292 -10.06 -2.22 -7.37
N LEU A 293 -10.06 -2.71 -6.14
CA LEU A 293 -8.85 -2.88 -5.35
C LEU A 293 -8.73 -4.30 -4.81
N ARG A 294 -7.59 -4.93 -5.04
CA ARG A 294 -7.23 -6.21 -4.44
C ARG A 294 -5.87 -6.13 -3.77
N VAL A 295 -5.61 -7.08 -2.87
CA VAL A 295 -4.29 -7.22 -2.25
C VAL A 295 -3.39 -8.05 -3.17
N ASP A 296 -2.18 -7.57 -3.40
CA ASP A 296 -1.17 -8.24 -4.20
C ASP A 296 -0.78 -9.63 -3.64
N GLU A 297 -0.53 -10.59 -4.53
CA GLU A 297 -0.13 -11.96 -4.18
C GLU A 297 1.15 -11.99 -3.34
N ASP A 298 2.11 -11.12 -3.61
CA ASP A 298 3.36 -11.05 -2.85
C ASP A 298 3.13 -10.51 -1.43
N ALA A 299 2.19 -9.59 -1.26
CA ALA A 299 1.77 -9.12 0.06
C ALA A 299 1.07 -10.23 0.86
N ILE A 300 0.20 -11.01 0.21
CA ILE A 300 -0.47 -12.18 0.81
C ILE A 300 0.58 -13.19 1.29
N LYS A 301 1.57 -13.54 0.45
CA LYS A 301 2.67 -14.45 0.83
C LYS A 301 3.52 -13.88 1.96
N THR A 302 3.79 -12.58 1.95
CA THR A 302 4.55 -11.91 3.01
C THR A 302 3.84 -12.03 4.35
N PHE A 303 2.51 -11.84 4.37
CA PHE A 303 1.70 -12.06 5.58
C PHE A 303 1.72 -13.51 6.04
N GLU A 304 1.56 -14.49 5.13
CA GLU A 304 1.66 -15.90 5.47
C GLU A 304 3.02 -16.24 6.11
N ASN A 305 4.11 -15.77 5.50
CA ASN A 305 5.48 -15.99 5.99
C ASN A 305 5.69 -15.33 7.36
N ARG A 306 5.07 -14.17 7.59
CA ARG A 306 5.07 -13.54 8.92
C ARG A 306 4.38 -14.42 9.95
N VAL A 307 3.19 -14.93 9.67
CA VAL A 307 2.49 -15.85 10.59
C VAL A 307 3.31 -17.13 10.82
N ARG A 308 3.93 -17.68 9.78
CA ARG A 308 4.83 -18.84 9.88
C ARG A 308 6.02 -18.55 10.80
N SER A 309 6.66 -17.38 10.67
CA SER A 309 7.73 -16.93 11.57
C SER A 309 7.27 -16.79 13.02
N ILE A 310 6.04 -16.29 13.25
CA ILE A 310 5.44 -16.25 14.58
C ILE A 310 5.34 -17.67 15.14
N LEU A 311 4.79 -18.62 14.39
CA LEU A 311 4.62 -20.01 14.82
C LEU A 311 5.96 -20.70 15.14
N MET A 312 6.98 -20.53 14.27
CA MET A 312 8.31 -21.12 14.47
C MET A 312 9.04 -20.52 15.69
N SER A 313 8.91 -19.21 15.92
CA SER A 313 9.53 -18.54 17.07
C SER A 313 8.78 -18.73 18.40
N SER A 314 7.66 -19.45 18.40
CA SER A 314 6.78 -19.61 19.57
C SER A 314 7.00 -20.92 20.34
N GLY A 315 8.21 -21.51 20.28
CA GLY A 315 8.60 -22.79 20.90
C GLY A 315 8.17 -22.94 22.36
N SER A 316 8.63 -22.03 23.22
CA SER A 316 8.35 -22.02 24.67
C SER A 316 7.91 -20.63 25.15
N THR A 317 7.29 -19.84 24.27
CA THR A 317 6.83 -18.48 24.62
C THR A 317 5.44 -18.53 25.24
N THR A 318 5.18 -17.62 26.19
CA THR A 318 3.85 -17.39 26.79
C THR A 318 2.77 -17.18 25.73
N PHE A 319 1.55 -17.71 25.94
CA PHE A 319 0.43 -17.57 25.00
C PHE A 319 0.06 -16.12 24.68
N THR A 320 0.13 -15.24 25.67
CA THR A 320 -0.10 -13.79 25.50
C THR A 320 0.88 -13.17 24.50
N LYS A 321 2.16 -13.57 24.49
CA LYS A 321 3.15 -13.11 23.49
C LYS A 321 2.81 -13.60 22.08
N VAL A 322 2.29 -14.83 21.93
CA VAL A 322 1.84 -15.36 20.64
C VAL A 322 0.64 -14.56 20.12
N ALA A 323 -0.38 -14.36 20.96
CA ALA A 323 -1.55 -13.55 20.63
C ALA A 323 -1.17 -12.09 20.30
N ASN A 324 -0.24 -11.48 21.03
CA ASN A 324 0.24 -10.12 20.75
C ASN A 324 0.96 -10.00 19.40
N LYS A 325 1.79 -10.99 19.04
CA LYS A 325 2.45 -11.02 17.74
C LYS A 325 1.44 -11.19 16.61
N TRP A 326 0.42 -12.03 16.79
CA TRP A 326 -0.70 -12.18 15.87
C TRP A 326 -1.45 -10.86 15.71
N ASN A 327 -1.90 -10.23 16.81
CA ASN A 327 -2.62 -8.97 16.79
C ASN A 327 -1.84 -7.87 16.07
N ALA A 328 -0.54 -7.74 16.34
CA ALA A 328 0.30 -6.75 15.65
C ALA A 328 0.41 -7.01 14.14
N ALA A 329 0.51 -8.28 13.72
CA ALA A 329 0.55 -8.64 12.31
C ALA A 329 -0.81 -8.41 11.62
N LEU A 330 -1.90 -8.82 12.28
CA LEU A 330 -3.27 -8.67 11.76
C LEU A 330 -3.66 -7.19 11.65
N ILE A 331 -3.42 -6.39 12.70
CA ILE A 331 -3.67 -4.93 12.65
C ILE A 331 -2.82 -4.31 11.55
N GLY A 332 -1.53 -4.65 11.43
CA GLY A 332 -0.65 -4.12 10.39
C GLY A 332 -1.18 -4.38 8.97
N LEU A 333 -1.70 -5.58 8.72
CA LEU A 333 -2.34 -5.93 7.46
C LEU A 333 -3.66 -5.18 7.25
N MET A 334 -4.58 -5.29 8.20
CA MET A 334 -5.95 -4.77 8.07
C MET A 334 -6.00 -3.24 8.02
N THR A 335 -5.17 -2.55 8.80
CA THR A 335 -5.13 -1.07 8.81
C THR A 335 -4.44 -0.50 7.58
N TYR A 336 -3.57 -1.27 6.91
CA TYR A 336 -2.94 -0.88 5.66
C TYR A 336 -3.84 -1.13 4.46
N TYR A 337 -4.43 -2.32 4.32
CA TYR A 337 -5.21 -2.69 3.12
C TYR A 337 -6.71 -2.37 3.23
N ARG A 338 -7.28 -2.27 4.43
CA ARG A 338 -8.69 -1.90 4.71
C ARG A 338 -9.67 -2.58 3.75
N GLU A 339 -10.38 -1.83 2.91
CA GLU A 339 -11.41 -2.36 2.01
C GLU A 339 -10.91 -3.38 0.98
N SER A 340 -9.64 -3.33 0.56
CA SER A 340 -9.09 -4.26 -0.44
C SER A 340 -9.06 -5.71 0.04
N VAL A 341 -9.09 -5.93 1.36
CA VAL A 341 -9.13 -7.27 1.95
C VAL A 341 -10.46 -7.98 1.63
N VAL A 342 -11.57 -7.24 1.58
CA VAL A 342 -12.90 -7.81 1.36
C VAL A 342 -13.05 -8.34 -0.08
N GLN A 343 -12.47 -7.64 -1.05
CA GLN A 343 -12.49 -8.07 -2.45
C GLN A 343 -11.53 -9.25 -2.73
N THR A 344 -10.59 -9.51 -1.82
CA THR A 344 -9.55 -10.54 -2.01
C THR A 344 -9.92 -11.82 -1.26
N GLN A 345 -10.71 -12.68 -1.90
CA GLN A 345 -11.19 -13.94 -1.31
C GLN A 345 -10.05 -14.86 -0.86
N GLU A 346 -8.95 -14.91 -1.62
CA GLU A 346 -7.78 -15.73 -1.29
C GLU A 346 -7.13 -15.30 0.03
N LEU A 347 -7.17 -14.01 0.34
CA LEU A 347 -6.67 -13.46 1.59
C LEU A 347 -7.62 -13.77 2.75
N LEU A 348 -8.94 -13.72 2.56
CA LEU A 348 -9.91 -14.13 3.58
C LEU A 348 -9.71 -15.61 3.96
N ASP A 349 -9.53 -16.48 2.97
CA ASP A 349 -9.21 -17.89 3.18
C ASP A 349 -7.90 -18.09 3.96
N LEU A 350 -6.88 -17.30 3.62
CA LEU A 350 -5.61 -17.33 4.32
C LEU A 350 -5.74 -16.85 5.77
N LEU A 351 -6.49 -15.78 6.02
CA LEU A 351 -6.73 -15.22 7.35
C LEU A 351 -7.37 -16.24 8.28
N VAL A 352 -8.42 -16.93 7.82
CA VAL A 352 -9.07 -18.03 8.55
C VAL A 352 -8.07 -19.13 8.88
N LYS A 353 -7.29 -19.59 7.89
CA LYS A 353 -6.28 -20.64 8.08
C LYS A 353 -5.20 -20.22 9.08
N CYS A 354 -4.70 -19.00 8.98
CA CYS A 354 -3.67 -18.46 9.85
C CYS A 354 -4.17 -18.29 11.29
N GLU A 355 -5.38 -17.78 11.47
CA GLU A 355 -6.00 -17.63 12.78
C GLU A 355 -6.17 -18.98 13.48
N ASN A 356 -6.72 -19.98 12.77
CA ASN A 356 -6.85 -21.34 13.29
C ASN A 356 -5.48 -21.98 13.62
N LYS A 357 -4.43 -21.73 12.80
CA LYS A 357 -3.07 -22.20 13.11
C LYS A 357 -2.52 -21.58 14.40
N ILE A 358 -2.76 -20.29 14.65
CA ILE A 358 -2.35 -19.62 15.88
C ILE A 358 -3.10 -20.20 17.10
N GLN A 359 -4.43 -20.35 17.00
CA GLN A 359 -5.21 -20.98 18.06
C GLN A 359 -4.75 -22.42 18.33
N THR A 360 -4.51 -23.20 17.27
CA THR A 360 -4.00 -24.57 17.37
C THR A 360 -2.63 -24.61 18.05
N ARG A 361 -1.77 -23.61 17.83
CA ARG A 361 -0.48 -23.53 18.53
C ARG A 361 -0.65 -23.33 20.04
N ILE A 362 -1.60 -22.50 20.46
CA ILE A 362 -1.94 -22.29 21.88
C ILE A 362 -2.51 -23.59 22.48
N LYS A 363 -3.45 -24.23 21.78
CA LYS A 363 -4.04 -25.53 22.14
C LYS A 363 -2.96 -26.61 22.38
N ILE A 364 -2.00 -26.73 21.46
CA ILE A 364 -0.86 -27.66 21.60
C ILE A 364 -0.03 -27.36 22.85
N GLY A 365 0.14 -26.10 23.22
CA GLY A 365 0.85 -25.73 24.45
C GLY A 365 0.17 -26.20 25.75
N LEU A 366 -1.13 -26.52 25.68
CA LEU A 366 -1.93 -27.10 26.78
C LEU A 366 -2.17 -28.61 26.59
N ASN A 367 -1.44 -29.26 25.68
CA ASN A 367 -1.53 -30.69 25.38
C ASN A 367 -2.95 -31.18 25.06
N SER A 368 -3.80 -30.34 24.46
CA SER A 368 -5.13 -30.73 23.99
C SER A 368 -5.50 -29.99 22.73
N LYS A 369 -6.22 -30.64 21.80
CA LYS A 369 -6.80 -30.00 20.61
C LYS A 369 -8.33 -30.05 20.59
N MET A 370 -8.94 -30.58 21.65
CA MET A 370 -10.38 -30.84 21.72
C MET A 370 -11.17 -29.52 21.71
N PRO A 371 -12.03 -29.26 20.70
CA PRO A 371 -12.73 -27.99 20.58
C PRO A 371 -13.56 -27.58 21.80
N SER A 372 -14.21 -28.55 22.47
CA SER A 372 -15.03 -28.30 23.67
C SER A 372 -14.25 -27.74 24.87
N ARG A 373 -12.91 -27.95 24.92
CA ARG A 373 -12.06 -27.37 25.98
C ARG A 373 -11.63 -25.94 25.67
N PHE A 374 -11.81 -25.49 24.43
CA PHE A 374 -11.31 -24.22 23.93
C PHE A 374 -12.42 -23.43 23.22
N PRO A 375 -13.47 -23.03 23.96
CA PRO A 375 -14.48 -22.13 23.41
C PRO A 375 -13.85 -20.79 23.01
N PRO A 376 -14.47 -20.04 22.07
CA PRO A 376 -13.96 -18.75 21.59
C PRO A 376 -13.61 -17.75 22.71
N VAL A 377 -14.37 -17.79 23.81
CA VAL A 377 -14.16 -16.94 25.00
C VAL A 377 -12.73 -17.01 25.55
N VAL A 378 -12.05 -18.16 25.49
CA VAL A 378 -10.66 -18.29 25.98
C VAL A 378 -9.67 -17.46 25.14
N PHE A 379 -9.92 -17.33 23.84
CA PHE A 379 -9.03 -16.62 22.92
C PHE A 379 -9.34 -15.13 22.86
N TYR A 380 -10.63 -14.78 22.76
CA TYR A 380 -11.07 -13.42 22.40
C TYR A 380 -11.37 -12.51 23.59
N THR A 381 -11.56 -13.07 24.79
CA THR A 381 -11.76 -12.27 26.01
C THR A 381 -10.60 -11.28 26.19
N PRO A 382 -10.85 -9.99 26.46
CA PRO A 382 -9.81 -9.00 26.69
C PRO A 382 -8.88 -9.40 27.85
N LYS A 383 -7.64 -8.88 27.83
CA LYS A 383 -6.62 -9.23 28.83
C LYS A 383 -6.97 -8.76 30.22
N GLU A 384 -7.73 -7.67 30.30
CA GLU A 384 -8.24 -7.09 31.54
C GLU A 384 -9.20 -8.04 32.27
N LEU A 385 -9.78 -9.01 31.55
CA LEU A 385 -10.67 -10.06 32.10
C LEU A 385 -10.00 -11.45 32.10
N GLY A 386 -8.65 -11.51 32.03
CA GLY A 386 -7.90 -12.77 32.12
C GLY A 386 -7.77 -13.56 30.81
N GLY A 387 -8.32 -13.07 29.70
CA GLY A 387 -8.19 -13.70 28.39
C GLY A 387 -6.91 -13.35 27.63
N LEU A 388 -6.77 -13.87 26.40
CA LEU A 388 -5.61 -13.56 25.54
C LEU A 388 -5.74 -12.23 24.79
N GLY A 389 -6.98 -11.71 24.66
CA GLY A 389 -7.29 -10.52 23.88
C GLY A 389 -6.90 -10.67 22.41
N MET A 390 -7.08 -11.85 21.83
CA MET A 390 -6.81 -12.11 20.42
C MET A 390 -7.82 -11.33 19.56
N LEU A 391 -7.39 -10.78 18.43
CA LEU A 391 -8.28 -10.12 17.47
C LEU A 391 -8.73 -11.12 16.39
N SER A 392 -10.02 -11.08 16.06
CA SER A 392 -10.67 -11.98 15.09
C SER A 392 -10.84 -11.32 13.73
N MET A 393 -10.49 -12.07 12.68
CA MET A 393 -10.85 -11.78 11.28
C MET A 393 -11.37 -13.05 10.56
N GLY A 394 -11.30 -14.22 11.22
CA GLY A 394 -11.67 -15.52 10.66
C GLY A 394 -13.13 -15.93 10.89
N HIS A 395 -13.85 -15.27 11.79
CA HIS A 395 -15.30 -15.48 12.01
C HIS A 395 -16.11 -14.68 10.97
N VAL A 396 -15.83 -14.93 9.69
CA VAL A 396 -16.47 -14.26 8.56
C VAL A 396 -17.10 -15.29 7.62
N LEU A 397 -18.24 -14.92 7.05
CA LEU A 397 -18.83 -15.65 5.95
C LEU A 397 -18.06 -15.29 4.68
N ILE A 398 -17.36 -16.26 4.11
CA ILE A 398 -16.57 -16.08 2.90
C ILE A 398 -17.52 -16.17 1.70
N PRO A 399 -17.62 -15.11 0.89
CA PRO A 399 -18.41 -15.15 -0.32
C PRO A 399 -17.89 -16.24 -1.27
N GLN A 400 -18.79 -17.10 -1.75
CA GLN A 400 -18.50 -18.06 -2.79
C GLN A 400 -19.48 -17.91 -3.95
N SER A 401 -18.94 -18.03 -5.15
CA SER A 401 -19.67 -18.11 -6.41
C SER A 401 -19.28 -19.40 -7.11
N ASP A 402 -20.02 -19.79 -8.15
CA ASP A 402 -19.68 -20.98 -8.94
C ASP A 402 -18.25 -20.87 -9.50
N MET A 403 -17.38 -21.79 -9.06
CA MET A 403 -15.95 -21.84 -9.42
C MET A 403 -15.71 -21.95 -10.92
N ARG A 404 -16.69 -22.42 -11.70
CA ARG A 404 -16.59 -22.51 -13.16
C ARG A 404 -16.69 -21.14 -13.82
N TYR A 405 -17.65 -20.32 -13.41
CA TYR A 405 -17.92 -19.00 -13.99
C TYR A 405 -17.08 -17.87 -13.38
N THR A 406 -16.69 -18.01 -12.10
CA THR A 406 -15.85 -17.01 -11.38
C THR A 406 -14.50 -16.75 -12.05
N LYS A 407 -13.99 -17.74 -12.82
CA LYS A 407 -12.74 -17.58 -13.59
C LYS A 407 -12.94 -16.72 -14.85
N GLN A 408 -14.15 -16.68 -15.41
CA GLN A 408 -14.48 -15.96 -16.64
C GLN A 408 -14.95 -14.54 -16.30
N THR A 409 -16.05 -14.43 -15.56
CA THR A 409 -16.71 -13.18 -15.17
C THR A 409 -16.70 -12.96 -13.67
N GLU A 410 -16.89 -11.71 -13.24
CA GLU A 410 -17.30 -11.40 -11.87
C GLU A 410 -18.76 -11.82 -11.67
N GLY A 411 -18.98 -13.11 -11.43
CA GLY A 411 -20.28 -13.59 -10.96
C GLY A 411 -20.63 -12.96 -9.61
N GLY A 412 -21.92 -12.64 -9.41
CA GLY A 412 -22.41 -12.24 -8.09
C GLY A 412 -22.17 -13.34 -7.04
N ILE A 413 -22.25 -12.96 -5.77
CA ILE A 413 -22.14 -13.90 -4.66
C ILE A 413 -23.39 -14.78 -4.65
N THR A 414 -23.24 -16.10 -4.83
CA THR A 414 -24.39 -17.03 -4.84
C THR A 414 -24.57 -17.75 -3.51
N HIS A 415 -23.47 -18.07 -2.83
CA HIS A 415 -23.48 -18.78 -1.55
C HIS A 415 -22.43 -18.19 -0.59
N PHE A 416 -22.55 -18.51 0.69
CA PHE A 416 -21.56 -18.15 1.70
C PHE A 416 -21.00 -19.41 2.35
N ARG A 417 -19.67 -19.47 2.48
CA ARG A 417 -18.97 -20.51 3.23
C ARG A 417 -18.56 -19.96 4.60
N SER A 418 -18.94 -20.64 5.68
CA SER A 418 -18.50 -20.26 7.02
C SER A 418 -16.97 -20.40 7.15
N GLY A 419 -16.30 -19.37 7.69
CA GLY A 419 -14.86 -19.36 7.91
C GLY A 419 -14.45 -20.25 9.10
N MET A 420 -14.89 -19.91 10.30
CA MET A 420 -14.62 -20.66 11.54
C MET A 420 -15.92 -21.09 12.24
N SER A 421 -15.88 -22.25 12.89
CA SER A 421 -16.99 -22.78 13.70
C SER A 421 -17.13 -22.02 15.01
N HIS A 422 -18.36 -21.69 15.39
CA HIS A 422 -18.76 -21.15 16.69
C HIS A 422 -20.05 -21.85 17.15
N GLU A 423 -20.44 -21.66 18.41
CA GLU A 423 -21.72 -22.15 18.94
C GLU A 423 -22.89 -21.41 18.26
N GLU A 424 -24.05 -22.05 18.17
CA GLU A 424 -25.24 -21.48 17.54
C GLU A 424 -25.59 -20.12 18.18
N ASP A 425 -25.88 -19.11 17.35
CA ASP A 425 -26.20 -17.72 17.73
C ASP A 425 -25.06 -16.83 18.29
N GLN A 426 -23.83 -17.33 18.46
CA GLN A 426 -22.71 -16.51 18.96
C GLN A 426 -21.92 -15.80 17.84
N LEU A 427 -22.23 -14.53 17.56
CA LEU A 427 -21.52 -13.75 16.53
C LEU A 427 -20.26 -13.05 17.09
N ILE A 428 -19.07 -13.55 16.73
CA ILE A 428 -17.79 -12.91 17.09
C ILE A 428 -17.55 -11.65 16.22
N PRO A 429 -17.35 -10.47 16.81
CA PRO A 429 -17.08 -9.24 16.06
C PRO A 429 -15.84 -9.34 15.18
N ASN A 430 -16.00 -8.93 13.93
CA ASN A 430 -14.94 -8.90 12.93
C ASN A 430 -14.21 -7.54 12.95
N LEU A 431 -12.87 -7.57 12.98
CA LEU A 431 -12.01 -6.39 12.97
C LEU A 431 -12.31 -5.42 11.81
N PHE A 432 -12.67 -5.90 10.62
CA PHE A 432 -12.93 -5.04 9.45
C PHE A 432 -14.02 -3.99 9.71
N ARG A 433 -15.06 -4.32 10.48
CA ARG A 433 -16.18 -3.40 10.79
C ARG A 433 -15.78 -2.20 11.65
N TYR A 434 -14.63 -2.29 12.31
CA TYR A 434 -14.12 -1.24 13.22
C TYR A 434 -13.00 -0.42 12.56
N LEU A 435 -12.74 -0.64 11.27
CA LEU A 435 -11.81 0.12 10.48
C LEU A 435 -12.60 0.91 9.44
N GLN A 436 -12.45 2.23 9.46
CA GLN A 436 -13.05 3.09 8.45
C GLN A 436 -12.37 2.85 7.10
N PRO A 437 -13.08 2.69 5.98
CA PRO A 437 -12.46 2.57 4.65
C PRO A 437 -11.55 3.76 4.30
N TRP A 438 -10.54 3.54 3.47
CA TRP A 438 -9.61 4.58 3.01
C TRP A 438 -10.32 5.67 2.23
N GLU A 439 -11.23 5.33 1.32
CA GLU A 439 -12.01 6.33 0.57
C GLU A 439 -12.74 7.30 1.50
N SER A 440 -13.44 6.75 2.50
CA SER A 440 -14.16 7.55 3.49
C SER A 440 -13.22 8.43 4.31
N GLU A 441 -12.02 7.95 4.64
CA GLU A 441 -11.01 8.73 5.36
C GLU A 441 -10.38 9.83 4.52
N PHE A 442 -10.19 9.61 3.21
CA PHE A 442 -9.68 10.65 2.31
C PHE A 442 -10.70 11.76 2.12
N ILE A 443 -11.97 11.42 1.90
CA ILE A 443 -13.07 12.38 1.79
C ILE A 443 -13.23 13.16 3.11
N ASP A 444 -13.26 12.46 4.24
CA ASP A 444 -13.38 13.09 5.56
C ASP A 444 -12.16 13.98 5.85
N SER A 445 -10.96 13.56 5.45
CA SER A 445 -9.73 14.35 5.61
C SER A 445 -9.78 15.67 4.85
N GLN A 446 -10.22 15.67 3.59
CA GLN A 446 -10.36 16.91 2.82
C GLN A 446 -11.35 17.88 3.50
N ARG A 447 -12.50 17.36 3.93
CA ARG A 447 -13.53 18.14 4.64
C ARG A 447 -13.00 18.74 5.94
N VAL A 448 -12.39 17.89 6.78
CA VAL A 448 -11.91 18.26 8.12
C VAL A 448 -10.76 19.27 8.06
N TRP A 449 -9.82 19.10 7.12
CA TRP A 449 -8.72 20.06 6.95
C TRP A 449 -9.16 21.39 6.33
N ALA A 450 -10.16 21.39 5.44
CA ALA A 450 -10.76 22.61 4.92
C ALA A 450 -11.51 23.39 6.02
N GLU A 451 -12.30 22.69 6.83
CA GLU A 451 -12.99 23.27 7.98
C GLU A 451 -11.99 23.83 9.02
N TYR A 452 -10.92 23.09 9.32
CA TYR A 452 -9.85 23.57 10.20
C TYR A 452 -9.20 24.85 9.66
N ALA A 453 -8.96 24.95 8.35
CA ALA A 453 -8.38 26.15 7.74
C ALA A 453 -9.29 27.38 7.92
N LEU A 454 -10.61 27.21 7.73
CA LEU A 454 -11.60 28.26 7.97
C LEU A 454 -11.67 28.66 9.45
N LYS A 455 -11.84 27.69 10.36
CA LYS A 455 -11.86 27.92 11.82
C LYS A 455 -10.58 28.64 12.28
N ARG A 456 -9.42 28.28 11.72
CA ARG A 456 -8.14 28.95 12.01
C ARG A 456 -8.11 30.39 11.51
N GLN A 457 -8.63 30.65 10.32
CA GLN A 457 -8.71 32.00 9.76
C GLN A 457 -9.65 32.89 10.59
N GLU A 458 -10.83 32.38 10.94
CA GLU A 458 -11.80 33.08 11.80
C GLU A 458 -11.21 33.41 13.18
N ALA A 459 -10.57 32.42 13.83
CA ALA A 459 -9.89 32.64 15.11
C ALA A 459 -8.78 33.70 14.99
N SER A 460 -8.02 33.69 13.89
CA SER A 460 -6.99 34.71 13.64
C SER A 460 -7.58 36.10 13.45
N VAL A 461 -8.72 36.23 12.78
CA VAL A 461 -9.44 37.52 12.62
C VAL A 461 -9.97 38.02 13.95
N GLN A 462 -10.42 37.11 14.81
CA GLN A 462 -10.87 37.41 16.18
C GLN A 462 -9.71 37.59 17.19
N ASN A 463 -8.45 37.51 16.74
CA ASN A 463 -7.26 37.51 17.61
C ASN A 463 -7.32 36.47 18.75
N ARG A 464 -8.01 35.37 18.50
CA ARG A 464 -8.17 34.24 19.42
C ARG A 464 -7.26 33.09 18.98
N ARG A 465 -6.76 32.35 19.96
CA ARG A 465 -6.09 31.07 19.72
C ARG A 465 -7.12 29.95 19.73
N LEU A 466 -7.07 29.09 18.71
CA LEU A 466 -7.89 27.88 18.64
C LEU A 466 -7.56 26.94 19.81
N THR A 467 -8.58 26.47 20.51
CA THR A 467 -8.45 25.54 21.66
C THR A 467 -8.85 24.12 21.26
N LEU A 468 -8.72 23.18 22.20
CA LEU A 468 -9.15 21.80 22.03
C LEU A 468 -10.66 21.68 21.80
N GLU A 469 -11.44 22.47 22.55
CA GLU A 469 -12.91 22.44 22.54
C GLU A 469 -13.49 22.76 21.15
N ASP A 470 -12.81 23.60 20.37
CA ASP A 470 -13.22 23.99 19.02
C ASP A 470 -13.11 22.86 17.97
N LEU A 471 -12.36 21.80 18.32
CA LEU A 471 -11.98 20.70 17.43
C LEU A 471 -12.33 19.33 18.00
N GLU A 472 -13.14 19.27 19.06
CA GLU A 472 -13.49 18.00 19.72
C GLU A 472 -14.28 17.07 18.77
N ASP A 473 -15.12 17.67 17.91
CA ASP A 473 -15.87 17.02 16.83
C ASP A 473 -14.98 16.32 15.77
N SER A 474 -13.78 16.85 15.55
CA SER A 474 -12.84 16.44 14.50
C SER A 474 -11.50 15.91 15.02
N TRP A 475 -11.38 15.71 16.34
CA TRP A 475 -10.13 15.44 17.04
C TRP A 475 -9.31 14.28 16.47
N ASP A 476 -9.97 13.14 16.27
CA ASP A 476 -9.36 11.90 15.76
C ASP A 476 -9.56 11.72 14.24
N ARG A 477 -9.89 12.80 13.51
CA ARG A 477 -10.15 12.76 12.05
C ARG A 477 -9.02 13.40 11.25
N GLY A 478 -9.01 13.10 9.95
CA GLY A 478 -8.05 13.60 8.99
C GLY A 478 -6.77 12.77 8.83
N ILE A 479 -6.11 12.95 7.69
CA ILE A 479 -4.79 12.42 7.37
C ILE A 479 -3.92 13.61 6.91
N PRO A 480 -2.95 14.07 7.72
CA PRO A 480 -2.65 13.64 9.10
C PRO A 480 -3.80 13.90 10.08
N ARG A 481 -3.80 13.22 11.25
CA ARG A 481 -4.83 13.43 12.29
C ARG A 481 -4.72 14.82 12.92
N ILE A 482 -5.84 15.51 13.11
CA ILE A 482 -5.87 16.87 13.68
C ILE A 482 -5.19 16.95 15.06
N ASN A 483 -5.43 15.96 15.92
CA ASN A 483 -4.84 15.92 17.27
C ASN A 483 -3.30 16.00 17.28
N THR A 484 -2.61 15.69 16.18
CA THR A 484 -1.15 15.81 16.08
C THR A 484 -0.65 17.24 16.21
N LEU A 485 -1.49 18.24 15.91
CA LEU A 485 -1.18 19.67 16.07
C LEU A 485 -0.94 20.08 17.53
N PHE A 486 -1.48 19.30 18.47
CA PHE A 486 -1.46 19.56 19.91
C PHE A 486 -0.44 18.70 20.66
N GLN A 487 0.46 18.01 19.95
CA GLN A 487 1.55 17.28 20.57
C GLN A 487 2.54 18.20 21.30
N LYS A 488 3.04 17.74 22.45
CA LYS A 488 4.04 18.46 23.24
C LYS A 488 5.32 18.74 22.45
N ASP A 489 5.75 17.78 21.63
CA ASP A 489 7.03 17.82 20.92
C ASP A 489 6.92 18.31 19.46
N ARG A 490 5.81 18.95 19.07
CA ARG A 490 5.59 19.37 17.67
C ARG A 490 6.71 20.24 17.08
N HIS A 491 7.35 21.05 17.93
CA HIS A 491 8.43 21.95 17.53
C HIS A 491 9.70 21.21 17.12
N THR A 492 10.00 20.06 17.75
CA THR A 492 11.14 19.23 17.36
C THR A 492 10.81 18.37 16.14
N LEU A 493 9.58 17.84 16.07
CA LEU A 493 9.10 17.05 14.93
C LEU A 493 9.09 17.83 13.61
N ALA A 494 8.98 19.17 13.66
CA ALA A 494 9.07 20.01 12.46
C ALA A 494 10.37 19.79 11.65
N TYR A 495 11.48 19.44 12.34
CA TYR A 495 12.79 19.19 11.73
C TYR A 495 12.99 17.73 11.30
N ASP A 496 12.12 16.80 11.69
CA ASP A 496 12.23 15.39 11.32
C ASP A 496 11.68 15.16 9.91
N LYS A 497 12.53 15.37 8.90
CA LYS A 497 12.23 15.15 7.48
C LYS A 497 12.80 13.82 6.97
N GLY A 498 12.19 13.29 5.91
CA GLY A 498 12.52 11.99 5.31
C GLY A 498 12.25 10.83 6.26
N TRP A 499 11.33 10.98 7.20
CA TRP A 499 11.09 9.96 8.23
C TRP A 499 10.40 8.72 7.64
N ARG A 500 9.58 8.87 6.58
CA ARG A 500 8.86 7.75 5.96
C ARG A 500 9.82 6.80 5.25
N VAL A 501 10.72 7.34 4.42
CA VAL A 501 11.78 6.54 3.77
C VAL A 501 12.76 5.96 4.80
N ARG A 502 13.08 6.70 5.86
CA ARG A 502 13.92 6.20 6.96
C ARG A 502 13.28 4.98 7.63
N THR A 503 11.97 5.04 7.89
CA THR A 503 11.22 3.94 8.52
C THR A 503 11.19 2.70 7.63
N ASP A 504 11.00 2.84 6.31
CA ASP A 504 11.09 1.71 5.40
C ASP A 504 12.51 1.10 5.37
N PHE A 505 13.55 1.94 5.33
CA PHE A 505 14.95 1.48 5.32
C PHE A 505 15.41 0.85 6.64
N LYS A 506 14.64 0.96 7.73
CA LYS A 506 14.96 0.27 8.99
C LYS A 506 15.02 -1.25 8.83
N LYS A 507 14.39 -1.83 7.81
CA LYS A 507 14.51 -3.26 7.49
C LYS A 507 15.94 -3.73 7.21
N TYR A 508 16.83 -2.83 6.80
CA TYR A 508 18.25 -3.12 6.57
C TYR A 508 19.14 -2.90 7.81
N GLN A 509 18.56 -2.35 8.88
CA GLN A 509 19.30 -1.95 10.09
C GLN A 509 18.88 -2.78 11.31
N VAL A 510 17.60 -3.11 11.40
CA VAL A 510 16.98 -3.77 12.54
C VAL A 510 16.38 -5.09 12.07
N LEU A 511 16.82 -6.20 12.68
CA LEU A 511 16.34 -7.54 12.35
C LEU A 511 14.85 -7.75 12.71
N ARG A 512 14.35 -7.01 13.70
CA ARG A 512 12.94 -7.03 14.08
C ARG A 512 12.10 -6.36 12.98
N GLN A 513 11.27 -7.15 12.32
CA GLN A 513 10.30 -6.64 11.36
C GLN A 513 9.26 -5.72 12.04
N ASN A 514 9.03 -4.56 11.43
CA ASN A 514 7.95 -3.62 11.79
C ASN A 514 6.76 -3.79 10.83
N PRO A 515 5.56 -4.18 11.32
CA PRO A 515 4.35 -4.24 10.48
C PRO A 515 3.82 -2.84 10.11
N PHE A 516 4.19 -1.80 10.85
CA PHE A 516 3.81 -0.41 10.61
C PHE A 516 4.95 0.39 9.98
N TRP A 517 5.61 -0.18 8.97
CA TRP A 517 6.71 0.46 8.27
C TRP A 517 6.28 1.73 7.50
N TRP A 518 4.98 1.83 7.20
CA TRP A 518 4.38 2.85 6.36
C TRP A 518 3.88 4.10 7.11
N THR A 519 3.78 4.07 8.45
CA THR A 519 3.22 5.17 9.26
C THR A 519 4.05 5.43 10.52
N HIS A 520 3.88 6.62 11.11
CA HIS A 520 4.47 6.98 12.39
C HIS A 520 3.47 7.78 13.22
N THR A 521 3.16 7.30 14.43
CA THR A 521 2.10 7.87 15.27
C THR A 521 2.32 9.33 15.68
N ARG A 522 3.58 9.79 15.74
CA ARG A 522 3.85 11.21 16.02
C ARG A 522 3.57 12.12 14.82
N HIS A 523 3.69 11.62 13.59
CA HIS A 523 3.52 12.43 12.38
C HIS A 523 2.12 12.27 11.78
N ASP A 524 1.68 11.03 11.55
CA ASP A 524 0.38 10.73 10.96
C ASP A 524 -0.76 10.73 12.02
N GLY A 525 -0.41 10.56 13.30
CA GLY A 525 -1.37 10.25 14.37
C GLY A 525 -1.71 8.76 14.44
N LYS A 526 -2.60 8.39 15.37
CA LYS A 526 -3.12 7.01 15.44
C LYS A 526 -4.23 6.85 14.41
N LEU A 527 -3.98 6.04 13.38
CA LEU A 527 -4.91 5.91 12.23
C LEU A 527 -6.05 4.91 12.45
N TRP A 528 -6.13 4.27 13.61
CA TRP A 528 -7.20 3.32 13.95
C TRP A 528 -7.53 3.39 15.45
N ASN A 529 -8.79 3.13 15.79
CA ASN A 529 -9.25 3.00 17.16
C ASN A 529 -10.08 1.73 17.33
N LEU A 530 -9.64 0.84 18.24
CA LEU A 530 -10.26 -0.47 18.48
C LEU A 530 -10.88 -0.56 19.88
N ASN A 531 -11.17 0.59 20.51
CA ASN A 531 -11.83 0.59 21.82
C ASN A 531 -13.23 -0.01 21.75
N ASN A 532 -14.01 0.35 20.73
CA ASN A 532 -15.36 -0.20 20.52
C ASN A 532 -15.30 -1.71 20.24
N TYR A 533 -14.30 -2.18 19.48
CA TYR A 533 -14.08 -3.61 19.26
C TYR A 533 -13.96 -4.38 20.59
N ARG A 534 -13.23 -3.82 21.56
CA ARG A 534 -13.07 -4.45 22.88
C ARG A 534 -14.42 -4.55 23.61
N THR A 535 -15.19 -3.46 23.63
CA THR A 535 -16.50 -3.42 24.30
C THR A 535 -17.49 -4.39 23.65
N ASP A 536 -17.57 -4.39 22.33
CA ASP A 536 -18.52 -5.22 21.59
C ASP A 536 -18.12 -6.70 21.63
N MET A 537 -16.81 -7.00 21.73
CA MET A 537 -16.33 -8.36 21.99
C MET A 537 -16.81 -8.89 23.35
N ILE A 538 -16.77 -8.05 24.40
CA ILE A 538 -17.28 -8.47 25.72
C ILE A 538 -18.77 -8.80 25.62
N GLN A 539 -19.55 -7.96 24.93
CA GLN A 539 -20.99 -8.20 24.75
C GLN A 539 -21.27 -9.47 23.94
N ALA A 540 -20.54 -9.68 22.84
CA ALA A 540 -20.67 -10.89 22.01
C ALA A 540 -20.31 -12.20 22.74
N LEU A 541 -19.50 -12.12 23.79
CA LEU A 541 -19.13 -13.25 24.64
C LEU A 541 -20.07 -13.47 25.83
N GLY A 542 -21.21 -12.76 25.88
CA GLY A 542 -22.20 -12.90 26.95
C GLY A 542 -22.02 -11.91 28.12
N GLY A 543 -21.34 -10.80 27.88
CA GLY A 543 -21.06 -9.79 28.90
C GLY A 543 -19.96 -10.23 29.88
N VAL A 544 -19.64 -9.35 30.85
CA VAL A 544 -18.57 -9.64 31.83
C VAL A 544 -18.94 -10.85 32.70
N GLU A 545 -20.18 -10.93 33.17
CA GLU A 545 -20.63 -12.05 34.02
C GLU A 545 -20.58 -13.38 33.28
N GLY A 546 -21.08 -13.43 32.03
CA GLY A 546 -21.02 -14.64 31.20
C GLY A 546 -19.58 -15.11 30.95
N ILE A 547 -18.65 -14.19 30.71
CA ILE A 547 -17.23 -14.52 30.59
C ILE A 547 -16.68 -15.11 31.89
N LEU A 548 -17.01 -14.52 33.04
CA LEU A 548 -16.49 -14.94 34.34
C LEU A 548 -17.00 -16.31 34.80
N GLU A 549 -18.15 -16.79 34.29
CA GLU A 549 -18.61 -18.17 34.51
C GLU A 549 -17.63 -19.22 33.95
N HIS A 550 -16.83 -18.86 32.94
CA HIS A 550 -15.78 -19.73 32.39
C HIS A 550 -14.45 -19.64 33.15
N THR A 551 -14.41 -18.93 34.27
CA THR A 551 -13.20 -18.68 35.07
C THR A 551 -13.35 -19.19 36.50
N LEU A 552 -12.28 -19.12 37.29
CA LEU A 552 -12.30 -19.42 38.72
C LEU A 552 -12.73 -18.23 39.59
N PHE A 553 -13.34 -17.18 39.01
CA PHE A 553 -13.70 -15.97 39.74
C PHE A 553 -14.56 -16.24 40.98
N LYS A 554 -15.62 -17.06 40.88
CA LYS A 554 -16.44 -17.44 42.06
C LYS A 554 -15.64 -18.14 43.16
N GLY A 555 -14.57 -18.86 42.80
CA GLY A 555 -13.67 -19.51 43.75
C GLY A 555 -12.76 -18.53 44.51
N THR A 556 -12.56 -17.33 43.99
CA THR A 556 -11.79 -16.27 44.68
C THR A 556 -12.58 -15.55 45.77
N TYR A 557 -13.90 -15.74 45.82
CA TYR A 557 -14.81 -15.16 46.81
C TYR A 557 -14.82 -13.61 46.83
N PHE A 558 -14.40 -12.94 45.75
CA PHE A 558 -14.62 -11.50 45.60
C PHE A 558 -16.11 -11.20 45.39
N PRO A 559 -16.66 -10.15 46.03
CA PRO A 559 -18.08 -9.80 45.91
C PRO A 559 -18.43 -9.16 44.56
N THR A 560 -17.47 -8.52 43.89
CA THR A 560 -17.63 -7.90 42.57
C THR A 560 -16.33 -8.04 41.76
N TRP A 561 -16.46 -8.02 40.43
CA TRP A 561 -15.33 -7.98 39.51
C TRP A 561 -14.80 -6.56 39.30
N GLU A 562 -15.56 -5.54 39.72
CA GLU A 562 -15.17 -4.14 39.62
C GLU A 562 -13.96 -3.83 40.52
N GLY A 563 -13.00 -3.07 40.00
CA GLY A 563 -11.79 -2.68 40.73
C GLY A 563 -10.70 -3.76 40.80
N LEU A 564 -10.91 -4.93 40.20
CA LEU A 564 -9.85 -5.93 40.04
C LEU A 564 -8.77 -5.43 39.08
N PHE A 565 -7.52 -5.71 39.44
CA PHE A 565 -6.37 -5.46 38.59
C PHE A 565 -5.49 -6.72 38.54
N TRP A 566 -4.94 -6.99 37.36
CA TRP A 566 -3.99 -8.07 37.17
C TRP A 566 -2.57 -7.54 37.33
N GLU A 567 -1.80 -8.14 38.24
CA GLU A 567 -0.37 -7.89 38.34
C GLU A 567 0.35 -8.45 37.10
N LYS A 568 1.28 -7.68 36.53
CA LYS A 568 1.89 -7.96 35.22
C LYS A 568 3.26 -8.63 35.29
#